data_AF-A0AAN6KLC1-F1
#
_entry.id   AF-A0AAN6KLC1-F1
#
_cell.length_a   1.000
_cell.length_b   1.000
_cell.length_c   1.000
_cell.angle_alpha   90.00
_cell.angle_beta   90.00
_cell.angle_gamma   90.00
#
_symmetry.space_group_name_H-M   'P 1'
#
loop_
_entity.id
_entity.type
_entity.pdbx_description
1 polymer ?
#
loop_
_entity_poly.entity_id
_entity_poly.type
_entity_poly.pdbx_seq_one_letter_code
_entity_poly.pdbx_strand_id
1 'polypeptide(L)'
;MLEEARTVVAQTNANGIIDDPVVLAVYKEIIDTLKWEKEENRVMTPIQIAKDPVSRKRLLIGMSAGPFSCVAGNIIASYYLGAELSTAGITSTNAQLEANVVLNVWCLFCSLVGTHLISSWGRKPTAILTQVLLTICLFIIGGLSKVYADQGDSTSSSVVYGNVATIFLFQGFYSIAWTPLLYLYPPEVMNYSIRANGVAFSQLMLNSLALVLVFVMPIGIANIGWKMYMINASWDIPIIGLIYYYWVETRGKTLEEIDAIFEGHKHSDVPDVELIRTGKEKLDVPMVEHEIEREVVGMKSE
;
A
#
# COMPACT_ATOMS: atom_id res chain seq x y z
N MET A 1 -11.35 23.38 18.97
CA MET A 1 -10.39 22.27 18.76
C MET A 1 -10.88 20.92 19.25
N LEU A 2 -11.02 20.65 20.57
CA LEU A 2 -11.38 19.30 21.05
C LEU A 2 -12.82 18.86 20.67
N GLU A 3 -13.80 19.76 20.72
CA GLU A 3 -15.19 19.48 20.27
C GLU A 3 -15.28 19.33 18.74
N GLU A 4 -14.49 20.10 17.99
CA GLU A 4 -14.38 19.97 16.53
C GLU A 4 -13.73 18.63 16.16
N ALA A 5 -12.73 18.18 16.91
CA ALA A 5 -12.12 16.87 16.74
C ALA A 5 -13.13 15.73 17.00
N ARG A 6 -13.96 15.82 18.06
CA ARG A 6 -15.04 14.86 18.31
C ARG A 6 -16.04 14.82 17.15
N THR A 7 -16.35 15.99 16.57
CA THR A 7 -17.25 16.11 15.41
C THR A 7 -16.67 15.46 14.14
N VAL A 8 -15.36 15.64 13.88
CA VAL A 8 -14.68 15.00 12.73
C VAL A 8 -14.62 13.48 12.89
N VAL A 9 -14.33 12.99 14.11
CA VAL A 9 -14.35 11.55 14.40
C VAL A 9 -15.76 10.98 14.23
N ALA A 10 -16.79 11.70 14.67
CA ALA A 10 -18.19 11.33 14.50
C ALA A 10 -18.59 11.24 13.02
N GLN A 11 -18.16 12.18 12.19
CA GLN A 11 -18.41 12.17 10.74
C GLN A 11 -17.72 11.00 10.05
N THR A 12 -16.51 10.66 10.48
CA THR A 12 -15.69 9.62 9.82
C THR A 12 -16.11 8.20 10.20
N ASN A 13 -16.55 7.97 11.45
CA ASN A 13 -16.83 6.63 11.97
C ASN A 13 -18.32 6.30 12.17
N ALA A 14 -19.16 7.29 12.45
CA ALA A 14 -20.58 7.08 12.76
C ALA A 14 -21.53 8.01 11.99
N ASN A 15 -21.12 8.43 10.79
CA ASN A 15 -21.95 9.24 9.87
C ASN A 15 -22.52 10.52 10.52
N GLY A 16 -21.77 11.11 11.47
CA GLY A 16 -22.13 12.34 12.18
C GLY A 16 -22.77 12.16 13.55
N ILE A 17 -22.94 10.93 14.06
CA ILE A 17 -23.50 10.69 15.40
C ILE A 17 -22.38 10.79 16.45
N ILE A 18 -22.47 11.81 17.31
CA ILE A 18 -21.41 12.18 18.28
C ILE A 18 -21.38 11.27 19.51
N ASP A 19 -22.51 10.65 19.84
CA ASP A 19 -22.69 9.81 21.04
C ASP A 19 -22.60 8.31 20.73
N ASP A 20 -22.17 7.96 19.51
CA ASP A 20 -21.95 6.56 19.17
C ASP A 20 -20.79 6.00 20.01
N PRO A 21 -20.95 4.82 20.64
CA PRO A 21 -19.91 4.21 21.47
C PRO A 21 -18.60 3.98 20.71
N VAL A 22 -18.64 3.80 19.38
CA VAL A 22 -17.44 3.70 18.53
C VAL A 22 -16.72 5.05 18.46
N VAL A 23 -17.45 6.15 18.36
CA VAL A 23 -16.87 7.51 18.30
C VAL A 23 -16.23 7.89 19.62
N LEU A 24 -16.87 7.57 20.74
CA LEU A 24 -16.34 7.80 22.07
C LEU A 24 -15.08 6.97 22.35
N ALA A 25 -15.06 5.69 21.93
CA ALA A 25 -13.88 4.85 22.06
C ALA A 25 -12.70 5.39 21.26
N VAL A 26 -12.90 5.73 19.98
CA VAL A 26 -11.86 6.30 19.12
C VAL A 26 -11.39 7.65 19.64
N TYR A 27 -12.31 8.51 20.08
CA TYR A 27 -11.95 9.82 20.62
C TYR A 27 -11.11 9.72 21.90
N LYS A 28 -11.44 8.76 22.77
CA LYS A 28 -10.66 8.50 23.98
C LYS A 28 -9.27 7.94 23.65
N GLU A 29 -9.16 6.96 22.75
CA GLU A 29 -7.85 6.43 22.31
C GLU A 29 -6.92 7.53 21.79
N ILE A 30 -7.47 8.51 21.04
CA ILE A 30 -6.71 9.65 20.53
C ILE A 30 -6.22 10.56 21.67
N ILE A 31 -7.07 10.89 22.65
CA ILE A 31 -6.68 11.76 23.78
C ILE A 31 -5.63 11.09 24.65
N ASP A 32 -5.83 9.82 24.99
CA ASP A 32 -4.90 9.05 25.83
C ASP A 32 -3.51 8.97 25.17
N THR A 33 -3.47 8.70 23.86
CA THR A 33 -2.23 8.62 23.09
C THR A 33 -1.53 9.98 23.02
N LEU A 34 -2.28 11.06 22.76
CA LEU A 34 -1.72 12.42 22.72
C LEU A 34 -1.12 12.86 24.06
N LYS A 35 -1.75 12.48 25.17
CA LYS A 35 -1.24 12.76 26.52
C LYS A 35 0.04 12.01 26.79
N TRP A 36 0.05 10.71 26.51
CA TRP A 36 1.25 9.89 26.66
C TRP A 36 2.41 10.44 25.81
N GLU A 37 2.16 10.82 24.55
CA GLU A 37 3.18 11.44 23.69
C GLU A 37 3.68 12.81 24.22
N LYS A 38 2.79 13.63 24.79
CA LYS A 38 3.14 14.93 25.41
C LYS A 38 4.00 14.73 26.66
N GLU A 39 3.66 13.73 27.49
CA GLU A 39 4.42 13.37 28.70
C GLU A 39 5.80 12.81 28.36
N GLU A 40 5.91 12.03 27.28
CA GLU A 40 7.18 11.42 26.86
C GLU A 40 8.03 12.28 25.91
N ASN A 41 7.53 13.44 25.45
CA ASN A 41 8.25 14.41 24.60
C ASN A 41 8.92 13.78 23.36
N ARG A 42 8.27 12.79 22.73
CA ARG A 42 8.84 12.02 21.61
C ARG A 42 8.72 12.72 20.26
N VAL A 43 9.37 13.88 20.09
CA VAL A 43 9.71 14.36 18.74
C VAL A 43 10.88 13.53 18.21
N MET A 44 10.58 12.36 17.64
CA MET A 44 11.61 11.43 17.18
C MET A 44 12.30 11.95 15.92
N THR A 45 13.52 12.46 16.12
CA THR A 45 14.44 12.82 15.04
C THR A 45 14.78 11.54 14.23
N PRO A 46 15.07 11.60 12.91
CA PRO A 46 15.37 10.41 12.09
C PRO A 46 16.43 9.46 12.70
N ILE A 47 17.37 10.00 13.46
CA ILE A 47 18.41 9.24 14.18
C ILE A 47 17.85 8.47 15.39
N GLN A 48 16.83 9.00 16.07
CA GLN A 48 16.15 8.32 17.19
C GLN A 48 15.24 7.20 16.68
N ILE A 49 14.60 7.39 15.52
CA ILE A 49 13.80 6.35 14.84
C ILE A 49 14.67 5.14 14.47
N ALA A 50 15.91 5.38 14.02
CA ALA A 50 16.84 4.29 13.68
C ALA A 50 17.39 3.55 14.91
N LYS A 51 17.41 4.19 16.08
CA LYS A 51 17.93 3.62 17.34
C LYS A 51 16.90 2.76 18.06
N ASP A 52 15.63 3.11 18.02
CA ASP A 52 14.58 2.31 18.65
C ASP A 52 14.23 1.08 17.79
N PRO A 53 14.40 -0.16 18.30
CA PRO A 53 14.19 -1.37 17.52
C PRO A 53 12.74 -1.54 17.02
N VAL A 54 11.76 -1.01 17.74
CA VAL A 54 10.33 -1.11 17.38
C VAL A 54 9.99 -0.11 16.29
N SER A 55 10.37 1.17 16.48
CA SER A 55 10.21 2.22 15.46
C SER A 55 10.96 1.90 14.16
N ARG A 56 12.14 1.28 14.25
CA ARG A 56 12.88 0.80 13.07
C ARG A 56 12.14 -0.31 12.33
N LYS A 57 11.54 -1.27 13.04
CA LYS A 57 10.76 -2.34 12.42
C LYS A 57 9.53 -1.79 11.70
N ARG A 58 8.82 -0.83 12.32
CA ARG A 58 7.70 -0.11 11.70
C ARG A 58 8.12 0.68 10.46
N LEU A 59 9.22 1.43 10.57
CA LEU A 59 9.77 2.19 9.45
C LEU A 59 10.14 1.26 8.28
N LEU A 60 10.81 0.14 8.55
CA LEU A 60 11.19 -0.82 7.50
C LEU A 60 9.97 -1.46 6.82
N ILE A 61 8.93 -1.81 7.57
CA ILE A 61 7.70 -2.39 6.99
C ILE A 61 6.93 -1.34 6.19
N GLY A 62 6.78 -0.12 6.71
CA GLY A 62 6.15 0.98 5.97
C GLY A 62 6.93 1.36 4.70
N MET A 63 8.26 1.38 4.77
CA MET A 63 9.13 1.63 3.61
C MET A 63 9.12 0.49 2.60
N SER A 64 8.78 -0.74 2.98
CA SER A 64 8.86 -1.92 2.09
C SER A 64 7.87 -1.88 0.92
N ALA A 65 6.74 -1.17 1.05
CA ALA A 65 5.74 -1.05 0.00
C ALA A 65 6.30 -0.40 -1.28
N GLY A 66 7.19 0.58 -1.14
CA GLY A 66 7.84 1.24 -2.28
C GLY A 66 8.69 0.28 -3.11
N PRO A 67 9.72 -0.35 -2.51
CA PRO A 67 10.56 -1.32 -3.19
C PRO A 67 9.77 -2.49 -3.78
N PHE A 68 8.78 -3.04 -3.07
CA PHE A 68 7.98 -4.15 -3.58
C PHE A 68 7.18 -3.74 -4.81
N SER A 69 6.56 -2.56 -4.80
CA SER A 69 5.84 -2.01 -5.95
C SER A 69 6.75 -1.75 -7.16
N CYS A 70 7.96 -1.26 -6.92
CA CYS A 70 8.95 -1.02 -7.95
C CYS A 70 9.43 -2.32 -8.62
N VAL A 71 9.69 -3.36 -7.83
CA VAL A 71 10.17 -4.63 -8.35
C VAL A 71 9.04 -5.48 -8.95
N ALA A 72 7.80 -5.31 -8.47
CA ALA A 72 6.60 -5.90 -9.06
C ALA A 72 6.36 -5.48 -10.52
N GLY A 73 7.20 -4.62 -11.11
CA GLY A 73 7.39 -4.56 -12.55
C GLY A 73 6.56 -3.50 -13.27
N ASN A 74 5.96 -2.52 -12.57
CA ASN A 74 5.22 -1.44 -13.23
C ASN A 74 6.06 -0.68 -14.27
N ILE A 75 7.31 -0.40 -13.92
CA ILE A 75 8.28 0.26 -14.80
C ILE A 75 8.55 -0.63 -16.03
N ILE A 76 8.58 -1.94 -15.85
CA ILE A 76 8.79 -2.91 -16.93
C ILE A 76 7.54 -3.02 -17.82
N ALA A 77 6.32 -2.97 -17.31
CA ALA A 77 5.18 -3.02 -18.22
C ALA A 77 5.03 -1.72 -19.03
N SER A 78 5.27 -0.57 -18.40
CA SER A 78 5.03 0.74 -19.01
C SER A 78 6.05 1.10 -20.09
N TYR A 79 7.34 0.79 -19.90
CA TYR A 79 8.38 1.06 -20.89
C TYR A 79 8.36 0.10 -22.08
N TYR A 80 7.79 -1.09 -21.91
CA TYR A 80 7.87 -2.17 -22.90
C TYR A 80 6.61 -2.28 -23.74
N LEU A 81 5.49 -1.72 -23.28
CA LEU A 81 4.27 -1.57 -24.06
C LEU A 81 4.56 -0.99 -25.45
N GLY A 82 5.39 0.06 -25.55
CA GLY A 82 5.72 0.70 -26.82
C GLY A 82 6.55 -0.19 -27.76
N ALA A 83 7.54 -0.92 -27.22
CA ALA A 83 8.36 -1.83 -28.00
C ALA A 83 7.55 -3.04 -28.50
N GLU A 84 6.72 -3.62 -27.64
CA GLU A 84 5.83 -4.75 -27.96
C GLU A 84 4.75 -4.34 -28.98
N LEU A 85 4.19 -3.12 -28.88
CA LEU A 85 3.27 -2.60 -29.88
C LEU A 85 3.95 -2.35 -31.24
N SER A 86 5.19 -1.88 -31.24
CA SER A 86 5.98 -1.74 -32.47
C SER A 86 6.21 -3.10 -33.13
N THR A 87 6.56 -4.11 -32.32
CA THR A 87 6.66 -5.52 -32.72
C THR A 87 5.34 -6.11 -33.22
N ALA A 88 4.20 -5.63 -32.73
CA ALA A 88 2.87 -5.98 -33.22
C ALA A 88 2.51 -5.40 -34.60
N GLY A 89 3.42 -4.65 -35.22
CA GLY A 89 3.16 -3.94 -36.48
C GLY A 89 2.44 -2.60 -36.28
N ILE A 90 2.26 -2.14 -35.05
CA ILE A 90 1.69 -0.83 -34.71
C ILE A 90 2.84 0.17 -34.59
N THR A 91 3.38 0.56 -35.74
CA THR A 91 4.53 1.49 -35.86
C THR A 91 4.10 2.96 -35.89
N SER A 92 2.80 3.25 -36.03
CA SER A 92 2.29 4.63 -36.01
C SER A 92 2.29 5.20 -34.58
N THR A 93 2.96 6.33 -34.39
CA THR A 93 3.01 7.06 -33.11
C THR A 93 1.62 7.35 -32.56
N ASN A 94 0.65 7.67 -33.43
CA ASN A 94 -0.74 7.94 -33.02
C ASN A 94 -1.41 6.70 -32.44
N ALA A 95 -1.18 5.52 -33.03
CA ALA A 95 -1.76 4.28 -32.55
C ALA A 95 -1.11 3.79 -31.24
N GLN A 96 0.18 4.06 -31.04
CA GLN A 96 0.84 3.81 -29.75
C GLN A 96 0.34 4.75 -28.65
N LEU A 97 0.11 6.03 -28.98
CA LEU A 97 -0.51 6.99 -28.06
C LEU A 97 -1.93 6.56 -27.68
N GLU A 98 -2.76 6.18 -28.65
CA GLU A 98 -4.13 5.70 -28.39
C GLU A 98 -4.12 4.47 -27.48
N ALA A 99 -3.26 3.49 -27.73
CA ALA A 99 -3.16 2.31 -26.87
C ALA A 99 -2.69 2.65 -25.45
N ASN A 100 -1.78 3.62 -25.29
CA ASN A 100 -1.34 4.09 -23.98
C ASN A 100 -2.47 4.81 -23.23
N VAL A 101 -3.28 5.61 -23.94
CA VAL A 101 -4.46 6.26 -23.35
C VAL A 101 -5.47 5.21 -22.88
N VAL A 102 -5.78 4.21 -23.72
CA VAL A 102 -6.70 3.11 -23.35
C VAL A 102 -6.16 2.34 -22.14
N LEU A 103 -4.85 2.06 -22.09
CA LEU A 103 -4.22 1.42 -20.94
C LEU A 103 -4.40 2.25 -19.66
N ASN A 104 -4.18 3.56 -19.71
CA ASN A 104 -4.35 4.42 -18.54
C ASN A 104 -5.81 4.50 -18.07
N VAL A 105 -6.78 4.55 -19.00
CA VAL A 105 -8.21 4.51 -18.66
C VAL A 105 -8.57 3.16 -18.02
N TRP A 106 -8.03 2.07 -18.54
CA TRP A 106 -8.17 0.74 -17.95
C TRP A 106 -7.58 0.66 -16.53
N CYS A 107 -6.37 1.18 -16.34
CA CYS A 107 -5.72 1.27 -15.03
C CYS A 107 -6.53 2.12 -14.04
N LEU A 108 -7.11 3.23 -14.49
CA LEU A 108 -7.97 4.07 -13.66
C LEU A 108 -9.21 3.30 -13.19
N PHE A 109 -9.89 2.61 -14.10
CA PHE A 109 -11.04 1.77 -13.75
C PHE A 109 -10.66 0.67 -12.75
N CYS A 110 -9.55 -0.02 -13.00
CA CYS A 110 -9.00 -1.04 -12.12
C CYS A 110 -8.64 -0.50 -10.73
N SER A 111 -8.07 0.70 -10.65
CA SER A 111 -7.72 1.37 -9.38
C SER A 111 -8.95 1.74 -8.55
N LEU A 112 -10.03 2.21 -9.19
CA LEU A 112 -11.29 2.49 -8.50
C LEU A 112 -11.90 1.21 -7.91
N VAL A 113 -11.94 0.13 -8.69
CA VAL A 113 -12.41 -1.18 -8.22
C VAL A 113 -11.52 -1.70 -7.10
N GLY A 114 -10.21 -1.55 -7.24
CA GLY A 114 -9.21 -1.94 -6.26
C GLY A 114 -9.35 -1.22 -4.92
N THR A 115 -9.64 0.08 -4.95
CA THR A 115 -9.89 0.87 -3.74
C THR A 115 -11.06 0.31 -2.94
N HIS A 116 -12.17 -0.03 -3.62
CA HIS A 116 -13.30 -0.71 -2.98
C HIS A 116 -12.93 -2.11 -2.47
N LEU A 117 -12.19 -2.89 -3.25
CA LEU A 117 -11.78 -4.23 -2.87
C LEU A 117 -10.88 -4.24 -1.62
N ILE A 118 -9.91 -3.31 -1.51
CA ILE A 118 -9.01 -3.19 -0.36
C ILE A 118 -9.80 -2.90 0.93
N SER A 119 -10.83 -2.06 0.85
CA SER A 119 -11.71 -1.80 1.99
C SER A 119 -12.48 -3.05 2.47
N SER A 120 -12.82 -3.96 1.54
CA SER A 120 -13.68 -5.11 1.79
C SER A 120 -12.94 -6.44 2.00
N TRP A 121 -11.69 -6.56 1.54
CA TRP A 121 -10.90 -7.80 1.65
C TRP A 121 -9.68 -7.64 2.58
N GLY A 122 -9.21 -6.41 2.82
CA GLY A 122 -8.03 -6.14 3.62
C GLY A 122 -6.79 -5.87 2.78
N ARG A 123 -5.74 -5.32 3.41
CA ARG A 123 -4.54 -4.82 2.71
C ARG A 123 -3.60 -5.95 2.35
N LYS A 124 -3.34 -6.87 3.30
CA LYS A 124 -2.40 -7.98 3.14
C LYS A 124 -2.88 -9.05 2.14
N PRO A 125 -4.12 -9.56 2.19
CA PRO A 125 -4.56 -10.59 1.24
C PRO A 125 -4.67 -10.02 -0.18
N THR A 126 -5.06 -8.75 -0.32
CA THR A 126 -5.11 -8.08 -1.63
C THR A 126 -3.71 -7.89 -2.20
N ALA A 127 -2.72 -7.49 -1.38
CA ALA A 127 -1.32 -7.42 -1.80
C ALA A 127 -0.79 -8.77 -2.31
N ILE A 128 -1.02 -9.85 -1.55
CA ILE A 128 -0.52 -11.19 -1.88
C ILE A 128 -1.19 -11.73 -3.14
N LEU A 129 -2.52 -11.63 -3.23
CA LEU A 129 -3.28 -12.12 -4.38
C LEU A 129 -2.84 -11.40 -5.66
N THR A 130 -2.74 -10.08 -5.62
CA THR A 130 -2.26 -9.31 -6.77
C THR A 130 -0.82 -9.66 -7.10
N GLN A 131 0.07 -9.79 -6.12
CA GLN A 131 1.46 -10.12 -6.39
C GLN A 131 1.60 -11.49 -7.05
N VAL A 132 0.82 -12.50 -6.62
CA VAL A 132 0.77 -13.81 -7.28
C VAL A 132 0.29 -13.69 -8.73
N LEU A 133 -0.78 -12.92 -8.98
CA LEU A 133 -1.30 -12.71 -10.33
C LEU A 133 -0.29 -11.99 -11.23
N LEU A 134 0.44 -11.01 -10.71
CA LEU A 134 1.50 -10.30 -11.42
C LEU A 134 2.65 -11.24 -11.78
N THR A 135 3.10 -12.08 -10.85
CA THR A 135 4.14 -13.08 -11.09
C THR A 135 3.74 -14.04 -12.22
N ILE A 136 2.49 -14.53 -12.21
CA ILE A 136 1.97 -15.41 -13.26
C ILE A 136 1.98 -14.68 -14.62
N CYS A 137 1.50 -13.43 -14.66
CA CYS A 137 1.49 -12.63 -15.88
C CYS A 137 2.92 -12.40 -16.41
N LEU A 138 3.90 -12.12 -15.55
CA LEU A 138 5.30 -11.96 -15.97
C LEU A 138 5.92 -13.25 -16.51
N PHE A 139 5.59 -14.42 -15.94
CA PHE A 139 6.00 -15.71 -16.50
C PHE A 139 5.39 -15.96 -17.88
N ILE A 140 4.11 -15.61 -18.08
CA ILE A 140 3.43 -15.73 -19.37
C ILE A 140 4.08 -14.79 -20.40
N ILE A 141 4.30 -13.52 -20.05
CA ILE A 141 4.98 -12.53 -20.91
C ILE A 141 6.37 -13.04 -21.28
N GLY A 142 7.18 -13.46 -20.29
CA GLY A 142 8.52 -13.99 -20.55
C GLY A 142 8.52 -15.24 -21.44
N GLY A 143 7.51 -16.12 -21.30
CA GLY A 143 7.32 -17.28 -22.15
C GLY A 143 6.94 -16.93 -23.59
N LEU A 144 6.00 -15.99 -23.76
CA LEU A 144 5.59 -15.50 -25.08
C LEU A 144 6.73 -14.75 -25.78
N SER A 145 7.49 -13.92 -25.07
CA SER A 145 8.67 -13.23 -25.59
C SER A 145 9.77 -14.21 -26.00
N LYS A 146 9.91 -15.36 -25.35
CA LYS A 146 10.83 -16.42 -25.79
C LYS A 146 10.38 -17.03 -27.12
N VAL A 147 9.10 -17.37 -27.27
CA VAL A 147 8.55 -17.93 -28.51
C VAL A 147 8.76 -16.97 -29.68
N TYR A 148 8.55 -15.67 -29.45
CA TYR A 148 8.84 -14.62 -30.41
C TYR A 148 10.34 -14.57 -30.79
N ALA A 149 11.23 -14.63 -29.80
CA ALA A 149 12.68 -14.62 -30.04
C ALA A 149 13.19 -15.86 -30.79
N ASP A 150 12.58 -17.03 -30.59
CA ASP A 150 12.97 -18.28 -31.26
C ASP A 150 12.39 -18.40 -32.69
N GLN A 151 11.27 -17.73 -33.01
CA GLN A 151 10.57 -17.86 -34.30
C GLN A 151 10.72 -16.64 -35.25
N GLY A 152 11.18 -15.48 -34.76
CA GLY A 152 11.41 -14.30 -35.60
C GLY A 152 10.17 -13.85 -36.41
N ASP A 153 10.36 -13.46 -37.68
CA ASP A 153 9.30 -12.99 -38.60
C ASP A 153 8.22 -14.04 -38.95
N SER A 154 8.38 -15.29 -38.53
CA SER A 154 7.37 -16.34 -38.70
C SER A 154 6.38 -16.44 -37.53
N THR A 155 6.50 -15.54 -36.55
CA THR A 155 5.63 -15.52 -35.37
C THR A 155 4.21 -15.14 -35.75
N SER A 156 3.27 -16.05 -35.44
CA SER A 156 1.84 -15.81 -35.65
C SER A 156 1.39 -14.54 -34.92
N SER A 157 0.64 -13.68 -35.61
CA SER A 157 0.07 -12.45 -35.04
C SER A 157 -0.69 -12.70 -33.72
N SER A 158 -1.24 -13.90 -33.54
CA SER A 158 -1.91 -14.33 -32.30
C SER A 158 -1.01 -14.30 -31.06
N VAL A 159 0.28 -14.61 -31.19
CA VAL A 159 1.24 -14.61 -30.04
C VAL A 159 1.50 -13.18 -29.58
N VAL A 160 1.60 -12.26 -30.54
CA VAL A 160 1.85 -10.84 -30.27
C VAL A 160 0.63 -10.19 -29.62
N TYR A 161 -0.58 -10.42 -30.16
CA TYR A 161 -1.82 -9.94 -29.52
C TYR A 161 -2.03 -10.54 -28.13
N GLY A 162 -1.67 -11.81 -27.93
CA GLY A 162 -1.70 -12.46 -26.61
C GLY A 162 -0.74 -11.81 -25.61
N ASN A 163 0.44 -11.39 -26.04
CA ASN A 163 1.39 -10.69 -25.18
C ASN A 163 0.87 -9.32 -24.78
N VAL A 164 0.34 -8.54 -25.73
CA VAL A 164 -0.29 -7.24 -25.46
C VAL A 164 -1.44 -7.39 -24.48
N ALA A 165 -2.35 -8.35 -24.68
CA ALA A 165 -3.45 -8.60 -23.75
C ALA A 165 -2.96 -8.94 -22.32
N THR A 166 -1.88 -9.71 -22.20
CA THR A 166 -1.29 -10.07 -20.91
C THR A 166 -0.67 -8.85 -20.22
N ILE A 167 -0.06 -7.92 -20.96
CA ILE A 167 0.45 -6.66 -20.42
C ILE A 167 -0.69 -5.77 -19.88
N PHE A 168 -1.82 -5.71 -20.59
CA PHE A 168 -3.02 -5.00 -20.11
C PHE A 168 -3.57 -5.60 -18.82
N LEU A 169 -3.60 -6.94 -18.72
CA LEU A 169 -4.00 -7.62 -17.49
C LEU A 169 -3.03 -7.37 -16.35
N PHE A 170 -1.73 -7.45 -16.61
CA PHE A 170 -0.68 -7.14 -15.63
C PHE A 170 -0.84 -5.73 -15.06
N GLN A 171 -1.01 -4.72 -15.93
CA GLN A 171 -1.22 -3.34 -15.50
C GLN A 171 -2.53 -3.17 -14.72
N GLY A 172 -3.60 -3.86 -15.15
CA GLY A 172 -4.86 -3.87 -14.41
C GLY A 172 -4.72 -4.43 -13.00
N PHE A 173 -4.10 -5.60 -12.84
CA PHE A 173 -3.86 -6.21 -11.53
C PHE A 173 -2.97 -5.33 -10.65
N TYR A 174 -1.92 -4.75 -11.22
CA TYR A 174 -1.06 -3.82 -10.50
C TYR A 174 -1.86 -2.62 -9.98
N SER A 175 -2.71 -2.02 -10.83
CA SER A 175 -3.55 -0.89 -10.43
C SER A 175 -4.60 -1.23 -9.37
N ILE A 176 -5.10 -2.46 -9.33
CA ILE A 176 -6.09 -2.90 -8.32
C ILE A 176 -5.50 -2.86 -6.90
N ALA A 177 -4.25 -3.30 -6.69
CA ALA A 177 -3.69 -3.37 -5.34
C ALA A 177 -2.59 -2.35 -5.11
N TRP A 178 -1.54 -2.35 -5.92
CA TRP A 178 -0.32 -1.61 -5.62
C TRP A 178 -0.49 -0.09 -5.70
N THR A 179 -1.29 0.41 -6.66
CA THR A 179 -1.53 1.85 -6.80
C THR A 179 -2.12 2.49 -5.52
N PRO A 180 -3.25 2.02 -4.97
CA PRO A 180 -3.77 2.55 -3.71
C PRO A 180 -2.91 2.14 -2.49
N LEU A 181 -2.38 0.92 -2.46
CA LEU A 181 -1.69 0.37 -1.29
C LEU A 181 -0.34 1.05 -1.01
N LEU A 182 0.34 1.51 -2.06
CA LEU A 182 1.60 2.23 -1.94
C LEU A 182 1.49 3.51 -1.12
N TYR A 183 0.33 4.17 -1.19
CA TYR A 183 0.08 5.41 -0.45
C TYR A 183 -0.70 5.19 0.84
N LEU A 184 -1.50 4.12 0.91
CA LEU A 184 -2.33 3.82 2.08
C LEU A 184 -1.54 3.08 3.18
N TYR A 185 -0.67 2.14 2.80
CA TYR A 185 0.03 1.28 3.76
C TYR A 185 1.09 2.00 4.60
N PRO A 186 1.97 2.86 4.04
CA PRO A 186 2.98 3.56 4.86
C PRO A 186 2.40 4.39 6.01
N PRO A 187 1.37 5.25 5.82
CA PRO A 187 0.80 6.00 6.93
C PRO A 187 0.00 5.14 7.92
N GLU A 188 -0.57 4.01 7.49
CA GLU A 188 -1.28 3.06 8.38
C GLU A 188 -0.34 2.31 9.34
N VAL A 189 0.92 2.08 8.95
CA VAL A 189 1.91 1.36 9.78
C VAL A 189 2.74 2.30 10.67
N MET A 190 2.69 3.60 10.41
CA MET A 190 3.50 4.59 11.13
C MET A 190 2.71 5.29 12.24
N ASN A 191 3.28 5.25 13.45
CA ASN A 191 2.81 6.05 14.58
C ASN A 191 2.91 7.56 14.28
N TYR A 192 2.03 8.36 14.87
CA TYR A 192 1.91 9.81 14.70
C TYR A 192 3.28 10.53 14.79
N SER A 193 4.06 10.24 15.83
CA SER A 193 5.39 10.83 16.05
C SER A 193 6.41 10.56 14.92
N ILE A 194 6.30 9.44 14.20
CA ILE A 194 7.25 9.05 13.12
C ILE A 194 6.65 9.19 11.72
N ARG A 195 5.34 9.43 11.60
CA ARG A 195 4.60 9.36 10.33
C ARG A 195 5.10 10.33 9.27
N ALA A 196 5.29 11.60 9.62
CA ALA A 196 5.75 12.61 8.67
C ALA A 196 7.11 12.24 8.07
N ASN A 197 8.07 11.87 8.92
CA ASN A 197 9.41 11.46 8.50
C ASN A 197 9.38 10.14 7.73
N GLY A 198 8.65 9.15 8.21
CA GLY A 198 8.59 7.82 7.61
C GLY A 198 7.92 7.83 6.23
N VAL A 199 6.87 8.63 6.03
CA VAL A 199 6.24 8.80 4.71
C VAL A 199 7.23 9.46 3.74
N ALA A 200 7.96 10.48 4.18
CA ALA A 200 9.00 11.11 3.36
C ALA A 200 10.12 10.12 2.97
N PHE A 201 10.61 9.29 3.91
CA PHE A 201 11.60 8.25 3.61
C PHE A 201 11.07 7.15 2.69
N SER A 202 9.80 6.76 2.85
CA SER A 202 9.15 5.76 1.99
C SER A 202 9.04 6.29 0.55
N GLN A 203 8.66 7.56 0.40
CA GLN A 203 8.60 8.21 -0.90
C GLN A 203 9.99 8.38 -1.52
N LEU A 204 11.00 8.75 -0.74
CA LEU A 204 12.38 8.85 -1.20
C LEU A 204 12.87 7.49 -1.73
N MET A 205 12.63 6.42 -0.97
CA MET A 205 13.03 5.05 -1.34
C MET A 205 12.33 4.59 -2.61
N LEU A 206 11.01 4.80 -2.70
CA LEU A 206 10.23 4.50 -3.91
C LEU A 206 10.84 5.21 -5.14
N ASN A 207 11.02 6.54 -5.08
CA ASN A 207 11.49 7.30 -6.23
C ASN A 207 12.94 6.97 -6.60
N SER A 208 13.78 6.71 -5.59
CA SER A 208 15.18 6.35 -5.79
C SER A 208 15.31 4.98 -6.46
N LEU A 209 14.54 3.98 -6.02
CA LEU A 209 14.56 2.67 -6.66
C LEU A 209 13.90 2.70 -8.04
N ALA A 210 12.81 3.46 -8.20
CA ALA A 210 12.19 3.67 -9.50
C ALA A 210 13.17 4.28 -10.50
N LEU A 211 13.93 5.30 -10.09
CA LEU A 211 14.96 5.91 -10.92
C LEU A 211 16.00 4.88 -11.38
N VAL A 212 16.52 4.06 -10.46
CA VAL A 212 17.50 3.01 -10.79
C VAL A 212 16.93 2.01 -11.79
N LEU A 213 15.71 1.51 -11.55
CA LEU A 213 15.09 0.51 -12.43
C LEU A 213 14.77 1.07 -13.82
N VAL A 214 14.37 2.34 -13.92
CA VAL A 214 14.16 3.02 -15.23
C VAL A 214 15.42 3.01 -16.08
N PHE A 215 16.61 3.16 -15.50
CA PHE A 215 17.87 3.10 -16.25
C PHE A 215 18.39 1.68 -16.47
N VAL A 216 18.25 0.79 -15.48
CA VAL A 216 18.80 -0.57 -15.53
C VAL A 216 17.99 -1.47 -16.46
N MET A 217 16.67 -1.33 -16.49
CA MET A 217 15.79 -2.24 -17.24
C MET A 217 16.04 -2.21 -18.76
N PRO A 218 16.13 -1.05 -19.44
CA PRO A 218 16.44 -0.99 -20.87
C PRO A 218 17.78 -1.65 -21.21
N ILE A 219 18.81 -1.41 -20.39
CA ILE A 219 20.15 -2.00 -20.56
C ILE A 219 20.10 -3.52 -20.39
N GLY A 220 19.35 -3.98 -19.39
CA GLY A 220 19.23 -5.39 -19.09
C GLY A 220 18.49 -6.17 -20.19
N ILE A 221 17.45 -5.60 -20.80
CA ILE A 221 16.75 -6.25 -21.91
C ILE A 221 17.56 -6.19 -23.20
N ALA A 222 18.29 -5.12 -23.47
CA ALA A 222 19.19 -5.08 -24.62
C ALA A 222 20.25 -6.21 -24.59
N ASN A 223 20.71 -6.61 -23.39
CA ASN A 223 21.74 -7.63 -23.24
C ASN A 223 21.18 -9.06 -23.07
N ILE A 224 20.10 -9.23 -22.30
CA ILE A 224 19.62 -10.54 -21.84
C ILE A 224 18.22 -10.90 -22.42
N GLY A 225 17.56 -9.94 -23.07
CA GLY A 225 16.28 -10.13 -23.76
C GLY A 225 15.19 -10.69 -22.84
N TRP A 226 14.51 -11.74 -23.32
CA TRP A 226 13.37 -12.38 -22.65
C TRP A 226 13.69 -12.92 -21.24
N LYS A 227 14.96 -13.25 -20.95
CA LYS A 227 15.35 -13.80 -19.64
C LYS A 227 15.18 -12.77 -18.52
N MET A 228 15.20 -11.48 -18.82
CA MET A 228 14.98 -10.43 -17.82
C MET A 228 13.57 -10.51 -17.21
N TYR A 229 12.55 -10.88 -18.01
CA TYR A 229 11.19 -11.06 -17.50
C TYR A 229 11.11 -12.23 -16.51
N MET A 230 11.81 -13.33 -16.80
CA MET A 230 11.89 -14.49 -15.91
C MET A 230 12.63 -14.19 -14.61
N ILE A 231 13.69 -13.39 -14.67
CA ILE A 231 14.46 -12.98 -13.49
C ILE A 231 13.59 -12.10 -12.57
N ASN A 232 12.84 -11.14 -13.14
CA ASN A 232 11.92 -10.31 -12.36
C ASN A 232 10.77 -11.13 -11.76
N ALA A 233 10.14 -12.01 -12.54
CA ALA A 233 9.11 -12.92 -12.04
C ALA A 233 9.63 -13.79 -10.88
N SER A 234 10.90 -14.22 -10.95
CA SER A 234 11.54 -15.00 -9.88
C SER A 234 11.78 -14.18 -8.62
N TRP A 235 12.03 -12.87 -8.73
CA TRP A 235 12.21 -11.97 -7.59
C TRP A 235 10.88 -11.58 -6.92
N ASP A 236 9.77 -11.66 -7.64
CA ASP A 236 8.46 -11.47 -7.03
C ASP A 236 8.08 -12.59 -6.04
N ILE A 237 8.58 -13.82 -6.24
CA ILE A 237 8.33 -14.96 -5.36
C ILE A 237 8.80 -14.71 -3.92
N PRO A 238 10.07 -14.34 -3.64
CA PRO A 238 10.50 -14.02 -2.29
C PRO A 238 9.78 -12.78 -1.74
N ILE A 239 9.39 -11.81 -2.57
CA ILE A 239 8.58 -10.67 -2.14
C ILE A 239 7.22 -11.13 -1.59
N ILE A 240 6.55 -12.08 -2.24
CA ILE A 240 5.30 -12.68 -1.72
C ILE A 240 5.53 -13.26 -0.32
N GLY A 241 6.64 -13.98 -0.12
CA GLY A 241 7.02 -14.52 1.18
C GLY A 241 7.26 -13.43 2.23
N LEU A 242 7.93 -12.34 1.85
CA LEU A 242 8.18 -11.20 2.73
C LEU A 242 6.89 -10.49 3.11
N ILE A 243 5.96 -10.28 2.18
CA ILE A 243 4.64 -9.71 2.46
C ILE A 243 3.87 -10.64 3.41
N TYR A 244 3.88 -11.95 3.15
CA TYR A 244 3.19 -12.91 4.02
C TYR A 244 3.71 -12.91 5.46
N TYR A 245 5.02 -12.83 5.67
CA TYR A 245 5.61 -12.89 7.01
C TYR A 245 5.68 -11.52 7.72
N TYR A 246 6.08 -10.46 7.02
CA TYR A 246 6.39 -9.15 7.64
C TYR A 246 5.24 -8.15 7.58
N TRP A 247 4.33 -8.23 6.60
CA TRP A 247 3.20 -7.30 6.57
C TRP A 247 2.16 -7.67 7.60
N VAL A 248 1.72 -6.65 8.34
CA VAL A 248 0.59 -6.71 9.27
C VAL A 248 -0.69 -6.31 8.53
N GLU A 249 -1.79 -7.00 8.82
CA GLU A 249 -3.11 -6.61 8.31
C GLU A 249 -3.62 -5.40 9.08
N THR A 250 -3.89 -4.31 8.37
CA THR A 250 -4.32 -3.01 8.93
C THR A 250 -5.83 -2.81 8.85
N ARG A 251 -6.58 -3.72 8.23
CA ARG A 251 -8.04 -3.60 8.14
C ARG A 251 -8.71 -3.75 9.51
N GLY A 252 -9.62 -2.82 9.78
CA GLY A 252 -10.52 -2.88 10.93
C GLY A 252 -9.90 -2.38 12.22
N LYS A 253 -8.59 -2.10 12.21
CA LYS A 253 -7.83 -1.69 13.39
C LYS A 253 -7.58 -0.19 13.42
N THR A 254 -7.61 0.39 14.62
CA THR A 254 -7.14 1.77 14.82
C THR A 254 -5.62 1.86 14.71
N LEU A 255 -5.08 3.06 14.51
CA LEU A 255 -3.63 3.27 14.41
C LEU A 255 -2.94 2.86 15.71
N GLU A 256 -3.65 3.08 16.81
CA GLU A 256 -3.29 2.81 18.19
C GLU A 256 -3.30 1.29 18.48
N GLU A 257 -4.26 0.55 17.91
CA GLU A 257 -4.27 -0.93 17.94
C GLU A 257 -3.16 -1.55 17.08
N ILE A 258 -2.83 -0.93 15.94
CA ILE A 258 -1.66 -1.33 15.14
C ILE A 258 -0.38 -1.06 15.93
N ASP A 259 -0.33 0.04 16.68
CA ASP A 259 0.80 0.35 17.54
C ASP A 259 0.94 -0.71 18.66
N ALA A 260 -0.16 -1.13 19.28
CA ALA A 260 -0.16 -2.20 20.29
C ALA A 260 0.36 -3.55 19.75
N ILE A 261 0.09 -3.88 18.48
CA ILE A 261 0.62 -5.11 17.83
C ILE A 261 2.14 -5.07 17.67
N PHE A 262 2.71 -3.88 17.49
CA PHE A 262 4.16 -3.71 17.29
C PHE A 262 4.94 -3.49 18.60
N GLU A 263 4.35 -2.82 19.58
CA GLU A 263 4.97 -2.50 20.89
C GLU A 263 4.65 -3.54 21.97
N GLY A 264 3.65 -4.41 21.76
CA GLY A 264 3.26 -5.46 22.71
C GLY A 264 2.41 -4.98 23.89
N HIS A 265 2.14 -3.67 23.97
CA HIS A 265 1.30 -3.05 25.00
C HIS A 265 0.34 -2.05 24.36
N LYS A 266 -0.94 -2.12 24.74
CA LYS A 266 -1.95 -1.09 24.42
C LYS A 266 -1.81 0.01 25.46
N HIS A 267 -1.61 1.25 25.03
CA HIS A 267 -1.43 2.40 25.93
C HIS A 267 -2.75 2.98 26.46
N SER A 268 -3.88 2.44 26.01
CA SER A 268 -5.22 2.84 26.45
C SER A 268 -6.03 1.61 26.92
N ASP A 269 -6.79 1.80 28.01
CA ASP A 269 -7.61 0.77 28.66
C ASP A 269 -8.94 0.47 27.92
N VAL A 270 -9.21 1.13 26.79
CA VAL A 270 -10.45 0.87 26.04
C VAL A 270 -10.38 -0.45 25.26
N PRO A 271 -11.51 -1.19 25.16
CA PRO A 271 -11.60 -2.41 24.35
C PRO A 271 -11.44 -2.13 22.85
N ASP A 272 -11.14 -3.15 22.03
CA ASP A 272 -10.86 -2.96 20.60
C ASP A 272 -12.07 -2.37 19.85
N VAL A 273 -11.82 -1.34 19.04
CA VAL A 273 -12.84 -0.58 18.32
C VAL A 273 -13.60 -1.45 17.32
N GLU A 274 -12.94 -2.47 16.75
CA GLU A 274 -13.62 -3.46 15.90
C GLU A 274 -14.55 -4.39 16.71
N LEU A 275 -14.22 -4.72 17.95
CA LEU A 275 -15.06 -5.53 18.84
C LEU A 275 -16.28 -4.76 19.33
N ILE A 276 -16.14 -3.45 19.51
CA ILE A 276 -17.24 -2.53 19.80
C ILE A 276 -18.13 -2.35 18.56
N ARG A 277 -17.53 -2.14 17.37
CA ARG A 277 -18.26 -1.99 16.11
C ARG A 277 -18.99 -3.26 15.66
N THR A 278 -18.45 -4.43 16.00
CA THR A 278 -19.11 -5.74 15.76
C THR A 278 -20.03 -6.17 16.91
N GLY A 279 -20.16 -5.35 17.96
CA GLY A 279 -21.09 -5.57 19.07
C GLY A 279 -20.72 -6.73 20.01
N LYS A 280 -19.48 -7.22 19.96
CA LYS A 280 -18.99 -8.33 20.80
C LYS A 280 -18.51 -7.86 22.17
N GLU A 281 -18.08 -6.61 22.29
CA GLU A 281 -17.78 -5.97 23.57
C GLU A 281 -18.62 -4.72 23.77
N LYS A 282 -19.13 -4.53 24.98
CA LYS A 282 -19.93 -3.37 25.36
C LYS A 282 -19.02 -2.36 26.04
N LEU A 283 -18.91 -1.17 25.44
CA LEU A 283 -18.28 -0.03 26.08
C LEU A 283 -19.22 0.51 27.17
N ASP A 284 -18.71 0.78 28.37
CA ASP A 284 -19.47 1.49 29.40
C ASP A 284 -19.40 3.00 29.14
N VAL A 285 -20.26 3.44 28.21
CA VAL A 285 -20.37 4.82 27.68
C VAL A 285 -20.31 5.91 28.77
N PRO A 286 -21.02 5.80 29.92
CA PRO A 286 -21.02 6.84 30.94
C PRO A 286 -19.67 7.01 31.65
N MET A 287 -18.90 5.92 31.81
CA MET A 287 -17.59 5.95 32.48
C MET A 287 -16.55 6.60 31.57
N VAL A 288 -16.55 6.22 30.30
CA VAL A 288 -15.67 6.75 29.26
C VAL A 288 -15.93 8.24 29.03
N GLU A 289 -17.19 8.66 28.99
CA GLU A 289 -17.54 10.08 28.83
C GLU A 289 -17.12 10.92 30.05
N HIS A 290 -17.27 10.41 31.27
CA HIS A 290 -16.83 11.11 32.48
C HIS A 290 -15.30 11.22 32.57
N GLU A 291 -14.56 10.21 32.11
CA GLU A 291 -13.10 10.26 32.00
C GLU A 291 -12.67 11.27 30.93
N ILE A 292 -13.25 11.24 29.73
CA ILE A 292 -13.00 12.23 28.68
C ILE A 292 -13.23 13.65 29.21
N GLU A 293 -14.32 13.90 29.93
CA GLU A 293 -14.60 15.23 30.49
C GLU A 293 -13.55 15.68 31.53
N ARG A 294 -13.12 14.80 32.45
CA ARG A 294 -12.04 15.11 33.40
C ARG A 294 -10.73 15.43 32.67
N GLU A 295 -10.44 14.65 31.65
CA GLU A 295 -9.22 14.72 30.89
C GLU A 295 -9.12 15.95 29.99
N VAL A 296 -10.22 16.30 29.33
CA VAL A 296 -10.37 17.51 28.51
C VAL A 296 -10.29 18.78 29.38
N VAL A 297 -10.86 18.74 30.59
CA VAL A 297 -10.76 19.86 31.55
C VAL A 297 -9.32 20.07 32.01
N GLY A 298 -8.58 18.98 32.30
CA GLY A 298 -7.16 19.05 32.65
C GLY A 298 -6.27 19.66 31.56
N MET A 299 -6.54 19.32 30.29
CA MET A 299 -5.80 19.89 29.14
C MET A 299 -6.11 21.36 28.86
N LYS A 300 -7.28 21.88 29.24
CA LYS A 300 -7.63 23.31 29.10
C LYS A 300 -7.03 24.18 30.22
N SER A 301 -6.60 23.58 31.32
CA SER A 301 -6.04 24.29 32.49
C SER A 301 -4.52 24.42 32.50
N GLU A 302 -3.82 23.72 31.59
CA GLU A 302 -2.38 23.88 31.31
C GLU A 302 -2.13 24.76 30.07
#